data_AF-A0A9D7QDU0-F1
#
_entry.id   AF-A0A9D7QDU0-F1
#
_cell.length_a   1.000
_cell.length_b   1.000
_cell.length_c   1.000
_cell.angle_alpha   90.00
_cell.angle_beta   90.00
_cell.angle_gamma   90.00
#
_symmetry.space_group_name_H-M   'P 1'
#
loop_
_entity.id
_entity.type
_entity.pdbx_description
1 polymer ?
#
loop_
_entity_poly.entity_id
_entity_poly.type
_entity_poly.pdbx_seq_one_letter_code
_entity_poly.pdbx_strand_id
1 'polypeptide(L)'
;MTAFNRIALVVLAATSLCLAGCLFSKKPRKPKESKAIASQVDEEFKQRWIEKRAGELMTRGVSPDIARGQAIEEFRLNYGYTSAAGK
;
A
#
# COMPACT_ATOMS: atom_id res chain seq x y z
N MET A 1 16.94 12.40 -31.17
CA MET A 1 17.58 11.82 -29.97
C MET A 1 16.61 11.83 -28.79
N THR A 2 15.59 10.96 -28.77
CA THR A 2 14.57 10.96 -27.68
C THR A 2 14.25 9.55 -27.14
N ALA A 3 14.64 8.49 -27.84
CA ALA A 3 14.45 7.10 -27.40
C ALA A 3 15.44 6.68 -26.30
N PHE A 4 16.69 7.15 -26.37
CA PHE A 4 17.75 6.82 -25.40
C PHE A 4 17.41 7.27 -23.97
N ASN A 5 16.80 8.45 -23.84
CA ASN A 5 16.43 9.03 -22.55
C ASN A 5 15.26 8.28 -21.87
N ARG A 6 14.36 7.70 -22.68
CA ARG A 6 13.24 6.88 -22.20
C ARG A 6 13.69 5.50 -21.73
N ILE A 7 14.64 4.89 -22.44
CA ILE A 7 15.20 3.58 -22.05
C ILE A 7 16.05 3.72 -20.78
N ALA A 8 16.86 4.79 -20.68
CA ALA A 8 17.66 5.08 -19.50
C ALA A 8 16.81 5.25 -18.22
N LEU A 9 15.65 5.91 -18.31
CA LEU A 9 14.73 6.10 -17.18
C LEU A 9 14.05 4.78 -16.75
N VAL A 10 13.78 3.87 -17.68
CA VAL A 10 13.16 2.56 -17.37
C VAL A 10 14.17 1.63 -16.68
N VAL A 11 15.44 1.65 -17.07
CA VAL A 11 16.48 0.83 -16.43
C VAL A 11 16.80 1.32 -15.01
N LEU A 12 16.75 2.62 -14.75
CA LEU A 12 17.04 3.17 -13.42
C LEU A 12 15.95 2.86 -12.38
N ALA A 13 14.70 2.68 -12.79
CA ALA A 13 13.60 2.32 -11.87
C ALA A 13 13.60 0.82 -11.48
N ALA A 14 14.20 -0.04 -12.31
CA ALA A 14 14.17 -1.50 -12.11
C ALA A 14 15.19 -2.01 -11.07
N THR A 15 16.18 -1.21 -10.69
CA THR A 15 17.27 -1.65 -9.78
C THR A 15 17.01 -1.39 -8.30
N SER A 16 15.92 -0.69 -7.92
CA SER A 16 15.66 -0.34 -6.51
C SER A 16 14.97 -1.45 -5.69
N LEU A 17 14.56 -2.56 -6.30
CA LEU A 17 13.72 -3.58 -5.66
C LEU A 17 14.48 -4.79 -5.06
N CYS A 18 15.81 -4.82 -5.09
CA CYS A 18 16.57 -6.04 -4.73
C CYS A 18 17.45 -5.96 -3.46
N LEU A 19 17.18 -5.06 -2.50
CA LEU A 19 17.97 -5.02 -1.24
C LEU A 19 17.20 -5.33 0.06
N ALA A 20 15.94 -5.75 0.00
CA ALA A 20 15.23 -6.23 1.19
C ALA A 20 15.16 -7.76 1.20
N GLY A 21 16.20 -8.42 1.72
CA GLY A 21 16.02 -9.78 2.23
C GLY A 21 17.17 -10.73 1.93
N CYS A 22 18.20 -10.70 2.77
CA CYS A 22 18.93 -11.88 3.23
C CYS A 22 19.81 -11.41 4.37
N LEU A 23 19.50 -11.84 5.61
CA LEU A 23 20.40 -12.03 6.77
C LEU A 23 19.60 -11.91 8.09
N PHE A 24 18.76 -12.89 8.42
CA PHE A 24 18.40 -13.14 9.82
C PHE A 24 18.22 -14.64 10.06
N SER A 25 19.36 -15.35 10.09
CA SER A 25 19.44 -16.69 10.66
C SER A 25 19.66 -16.57 12.17
N LYS A 26 18.57 -16.38 12.92
CA LYS A 26 18.49 -16.77 14.34
C LYS A 26 17.06 -17.24 14.61
N LYS A 27 16.96 -18.50 15.06
CA LYS A 27 15.72 -19.18 15.43
C LYS A 27 14.88 -18.27 16.35
N PRO A 28 13.70 -17.78 15.94
CA PRO A 28 12.91 -16.92 16.80
C PRO A 28 12.12 -17.80 17.78
N ARG A 29 12.40 -17.64 19.08
CA ARG A 29 11.42 -17.86 20.15
C ARG A 29 10.17 -17.11 19.70
N LYS A 30 9.07 -17.83 19.41
CA LYS A 30 7.82 -17.27 18.86
C LYS A 30 7.58 -15.87 19.43
N PRO A 31 7.79 -14.80 18.64
CA PRO A 31 7.45 -13.47 19.08
C PRO A 31 5.96 -13.52 19.35
N LYS A 32 5.55 -13.13 20.56
CA LYS A 32 4.15 -12.88 20.85
C LYS A 32 3.82 -11.68 19.98
N GLU A 33 3.36 -11.90 18.75
CA GLU A 33 3.06 -10.84 17.81
C GLU A 33 2.08 -9.90 18.50
N SER A 34 2.59 -8.72 18.83
CA SER A 34 1.88 -7.69 19.55
C SER A 34 0.72 -7.28 18.65
N LYS A 35 -0.49 -7.81 18.88
CA LYS A 35 -1.71 -7.46 18.12
C LYS A 35 -1.87 -5.94 17.93
N ALA A 36 -1.34 -5.14 18.87
CA ALA A 36 -1.27 -3.69 18.81
C ALA A 36 -0.45 -3.14 17.60
N ILE A 37 0.65 -3.79 17.24
CA ILE A 37 1.48 -3.37 16.10
C ILE A 37 0.78 -3.73 14.79
N ALA A 38 0.16 -4.90 14.70
CA ALA A 38 -0.65 -5.28 13.53
C ALA A 38 -1.80 -4.30 13.31
N SER A 39 -2.54 -3.93 14.37
CA SER A 39 -3.63 -2.95 14.26
C SER A 39 -3.16 -1.54 13.90
N GLN A 40 -1.97 -1.12 14.34
CA GLN A 40 -1.45 0.20 13.99
C GLN A 40 -1.03 0.28 12.52
N VAL A 41 -0.38 -0.77 12.02
CA VAL A 41 -0.01 -0.89 10.60
C VAL A 41 -1.26 -0.92 9.73
N ASP A 42 -2.32 -1.60 10.17
CA ASP A 42 -3.59 -1.68 9.43
C ASP A 42 -4.30 -0.32 9.32
N GLU A 43 -4.32 0.49 10.39
CA GLU A 43 -4.92 1.82 10.35
C GLU A 43 -4.09 2.82 9.54
N GLU A 44 -2.75 2.80 9.66
CA GLU A 44 -1.88 3.63 8.82
C GLU A 44 -1.99 3.26 7.35
N PHE A 45 -2.07 1.96 7.04
CA PHE A 45 -2.29 1.47 5.69
C PHE A 45 -3.61 1.98 5.14
N LYS A 46 -4.70 1.83 5.90
CA LYS A 46 -6.03 2.31 5.53
C LYS A 46 -6.03 3.80 5.23
N GLN A 47 -5.46 4.63 6.11
CA GLN A 47 -5.41 6.07 5.89
C GLN A 47 -4.63 6.43 4.63
N ARG A 48 -3.41 5.90 4.46
CA ARG A 48 -2.57 6.18 3.28
C ARG A 48 -3.21 5.69 1.99
N TRP A 49 -3.89 4.55 2.02
CA TRP A 49 -4.61 4.01 0.88
C TRP A 49 -5.76 4.93 0.47
N ILE A 50 -6.58 5.36 1.44
CA ILE A 50 -7.70 6.27 1.19
C ILE A 50 -7.21 7.61 0.63
N GLU A 51 -6.17 8.19 1.21
CA GLU A 51 -5.60 9.46 0.74
C GLU A 51 -5.07 9.36 -0.69
N LYS A 52 -4.31 8.30 -0.99
CA LYS A 52 -3.82 8.05 -2.35
C LYS A 52 -4.98 7.90 -3.33
N ARG A 53 -5.99 7.09 -2.97
CA ARG A 53 -7.11 6.80 -3.86
C ARG A 53 -7.99 8.02 -4.09
N ALA A 54 -8.24 8.81 -3.06
CA ALA A 54 -8.91 10.09 -3.19
C ALA A 54 -8.11 11.03 -4.12
N GLY A 55 -6.77 11.07 -4.01
CA GLY A 55 -5.88 11.76 -4.93
C GLY A 55 -6.09 11.38 -6.39
N GLU A 56 -6.14 10.07 -6.68
CA GLU A 56 -6.39 9.54 -8.03
C GLU A 56 -7.79 9.86 -8.57
N LEU A 57 -8.79 9.99 -7.69
CA LEU A 57 -10.14 10.38 -8.07
C LEU A 57 -10.24 11.89 -8.34
N MET A 58 -9.54 12.70 -7.54
CA MET A 58 -9.47 14.15 -7.76
C MET A 58 -8.78 14.49 -9.07
N THR A 59 -7.73 13.77 -9.47
CA THR A 59 -7.09 13.98 -10.80
C THR A 59 -8.02 13.63 -11.97
N ARG A 60 -9.09 12.87 -11.73
CA ARG A 60 -10.17 12.57 -12.69
C ARG A 60 -11.30 13.59 -12.64
N GLY A 61 -11.19 14.65 -11.84
CA GLY A 61 -12.19 15.71 -11.71
C GLY A 61 -13.28 15.43 -10.67
N VAL A 62 -13.14 14.41 -9.83
CA VAL A 62 -14.07 14.16 -8.72
C VAL A 62 -13.81 15.19 -7.62
N SER A 63 -14.86 15.75 -7.03
CA SER A 63 -14.70 16.70 -5.92
C SER A 63 -14.09 16.01 -4.69
N PRO A 64 -13.32 16.72 -3.84
CA PRO A 64 -12.61 16.12 -2.71
C PRO A 64 -13.48 15.31 -1.74
N ASP A 65 -14.68 15.81 -1.42
CA ASP A 65 -15.60 15.14 -0.50
C ASP A 65 -16.13 13.82 -1.08
N ILE A 66 -16.49 13.83 -2.37
CA ILE A 66 -16.97 12.64 -3.08
C ILE A 66 -15.83 11.64 -3.30
N ALA A 67 -14.63 12.12 -3.64
CA ALA A 67 -13.44 11.30 -3.84
C ALA A 67 -13.05 10.55 -2.55
N ARG A 68 -13.11 11.23 -1.39
CA ARG A 68 -12.85 10.58 -0.10
C ARG A 68 -13.92 9.55 0.25
N GLY A 69 -15.20 9.87 0.03
CA GLY A 69 -16.30 8.93 0.24
C GLY A 69 -16.17 7.66 -0.63
N GLN A 70 -15.86 7.84 -1.92
CA GLN A 70 -15.61 6.73 -2.84
C GLN A 70 -14.39 5.90 -2.42
N ALA A 71 -13.29 6.53 -2.04
CA ALA A 71 -12.11 5.82 -1.56
C ALA A 71 -12.40 4.98 -0.30
N ILE A 72 -13.18 5.49 0.66
CA ILE A 72 -13.56 4.73 1.85
C ILE A 72 -14.36 3.47 1.47
N GLU A 73 -15.32 3.61 0.56
CA GLU A 73 -16.17 2.50 0.14
C GLU A 73 -15.37 1.46 -0.67
N GLU A 74 -14.50 1.90 -1.57
CA GLU A 74 -13.61 0.99 -2.29
C GLU A 74 -12.66 0.25 -1.34
N PHE A 75 -12.14 0.92 -0.30
CA PHE A 75 -11.33 0.27 0.73
C PHE A 75 -12.12 -0.82 1.45
N ARG A 76 -13.37 -0.51 1.83
CA ARG A 76 -14.27 -1.47 2.50
C ARG A 76 -14.58 -2.67 1.60
N LEU A 77 -14.78 -2.49 0.31
CA LEU A 77 -15.04 -3.58 -0.63
C LEU A 77 -13.81 -4.46 -0.86
N ASN A 78 -12.62 -3.86 -0.94
CA ASN A 78 -11.38 -4.59 -1.21
C ASN A 78 -10.81 -5.30 0.03
N TYR A 79 -10.96 -4.68 1.21
CA TYR A 79 -10.33 -5.14 2.45
C TYR A 79 -11.32 -5.46 3.59
N GLY A 80 -12.62 -5.20 3.42
CA GLY A 80 -13.62 -5.53 4.46
C GLY A 80 -13.91 -7.02 4.59
N TYR A 81 -13.63 -7.82 3.56
CA TYR A 81 -13.84 -9.28 3.58
C TYR A 81 -12.73 -10.04 4.32
N THR A 82 -11.55 -9.46 4.51
CA THR A 82 -10.42 -10.14 5.16
C THR A 82 -10.65 -10.36 6.65
N SER A 83 -11.55 -9.61 7.28
CA SER A 83 -11.96 -9.78 8.69
C SER A 83 -13.12 -10.77 8.88
N ALA A 84 -13.87 -11.11 7.83
CA ALA A 84 -15.08 -11.93 7.92
C ALA A 84 -14.86 -13.42 7.61
N ALA A 85 -13.75 -13.79 6.98
CA ALA A 85 -13.46 -15.16 6.55
C ALA A 85 -12.81 -16.06 7.63
N GLY A 86 -12.81 -15.63 8.90
CA GLY A 86 -12.17 -16.33 10.01
C GLY A 86 -13.15 -16.85 11.07
N LYS A 87 -14.24 -17.52 10.66
CA LYS A 87 -15.10 -18.31 11.57
C LYS A 87 -15.24 -19.74 11.06
#